data_AF-A0A3N0WJ48-F1
#
_entry.id   AF-A0A3N0WJ48-F1
#
_cell.length_a   1.000
_cell.length_b   1.000
_cell.length_c   1.000
_cell.angle_alpha   90.00
_cell.angle_beta   90.00
_cell.angle_gamma   90.00
#
_symmetry.space_group_name_H-M   'P 1'
#
loop_
_entity.id
_entity.type
_entity.pdbx_description
1 polymer ?
#
loop_
_entity_poly.entity_id
_entity_poly.type
_entity_poly.pdbx_seq_one_letter_code
_entity_poly.pdbx_strand_id
1 'polypeptide(L)'
;MKINPALGLLLVHLAIAGCQKEDKKTVTDTKKTVNDSIKTTSIVQEDKIDYHNFNIYNISLMSSAQNNELADVFISVSDIYTDPHPIQEDILKQKGIPFEQLQCLELDSKHRKKMIDALHLTEDDSLYLFNYELNTLQKIPINQLKAVAYLSPYISEGEEIDPESYMLGFQIEANKRNDIYDQYNNVIAYFGNKNPFIEGKMQAIAWKKAGADIAKKYFTHSKLKPGNTYQARYENLTYYMQDYLEEEMVTERKLVVFNDHNEKIFEKTITTAGSDGAEFSPLNGIEADQANYTQWTGYLFKGKPPVIFGFMTQSFGCPSITFLDKKEKDFTINCDNRH
;
A
#
# COMPACT_ATOMS: atom_id res chain seq x y z
N MET A 1 -42.89 36.72 -10.02
CA MET A 1 -43.14 38.19 -9.97
C MET A 1 -42.27 38.73 -8.83
N LYS A 2 -41.22 39.53 -8.98
CA LYS A 2 -40.62 40.31 -10.07
C LYS A 2 -39.11 40.05 -10.07
N ILE A 3 -38.54 39.81 -11.24
CA ILE A 3 -37.10 39.89 -11.54
C ILE A 3 -36.91 41.24 -12.21
N ASN A 4 -35.83 41.97 -11.88
CA ASN A 4 -35.42 43.13 -12.65
C ASN A 4 -33.96 42.98 -13.14
N PRO A 5 -33.65 43.33 -14.40
CA PRO A 5 -32.42 42.95 -15.10
C PRO A 5 -31.46 44.13 -15.28
N ALA A 6 -30.18 43.86 -15.53
CA ALA A 6 -29.30 44.71 -16.34
C ALA A 6 -27.92 44.06 -16.50
N LEU A 7 -27.54 43.65 -17.71
CA LEU A 7 -26.44 44.30 -18.44
C LEU A 7 -26.39 43.79 -19.88
N GLY A 8 -26.32 44.74 -20.81
CA GLY A 8 -26.47 44.53 -22.25
C GLY A 8 -25.18 44.12 -22.97
N LEU A 9 -25.41 43.49 -24.11
CA LEU A 9 -24.47 43.24 -25.21
C LEU A 9 -23.96 44.54 -25.85
N LEU A 10 -22.72 44.55 -26.33
CA LEU A 10 -22.35 45.29 -27.56
C LEU A 10 -21.10 44.72 -28.27
N LEU A 11 -21.39 43.92 -29.31
CA LEU A 11 -20.82 43.75 -30.65
C LEU A 11 -19.52 44.48 -31.13
N VAL A 12 -18.71 43.69 -31.84
CA VAL A 12 -18.09 43.90 -33.20
C VAL A 12 -16.70 44.57 -33.32
N HIS A 13 -15.74 43.83 -33.91
CA HIS A 13 -15.18 44.12 -35.24
C HIS A 13 -14.46 42.92 -35.88
N LEU A 14 -14.87 42.60 -37.12
CA LEU A 14 -14.18 41.82 -38.14
C LEU A 14 -13.15 42.71 -38.87
N ALA A 15 -12.02 42.13 -39.28
CA ALA A 15 -11.33 42.53 -40.50
C ALA A 15 -10.58 41.33 -41.12
N ILE A 16 -10.83 41.12 -42.41
CA ILE A 16 -10.27 40.12 -43.32
C ILE A 16 -9.22 40.80 -44.22
N ALA A 17 -8.13 40.12 -44.55
CA ALA A 17 -7.46 40.06 -45.88
C ALA A 17 -6.01 39.56 -45.71
N GLY A 18 -5.42 38.73 -46.57
CA GLY A 18 -5.86 38.27 -47.88
C GLY A 18 -5.02 37.08 -48.40
N CYS A 19 -5.56 36.43 -49.42
CA CYS A 19 -4.94 35.38 -50.22
C CYS A 19 -4.06 35.97 -51.34
N GLN A 20 -2.98 35.28 -51.71
CA GLN A 20 -2.47 35.25 -53.09
C GLN A 20 -2.30 33.80 -53.56
N LYS A 21 -3.02 33.50 -54.66
CA LYS A 21 -2.89 32.42 -55.66
C LYS A 21 -1.50 32.47 -56.34
N GLU A 22 -0.99 31.52 -57.13
CA GLU A 22 -1.27 30.15 -57.62
C GLU A 22 0.06 29.75 -58.29
N ASP A 23 0.46 28.47 -58.33
CA ASP A 23 0.69 27.73 -59.59
C ASP A 23 1.36 26.35 -59.42
N LYS A 24 1.08 25.52 -60.43
CA LYS A 24 1.19 24.06 -60.51
C LYS A 24 2.56 23.52 -60.97
N LYS A 25 2.80 22.28 -60.49
CA LYS A 25 3.37 21.09 -61.16
C LYS A 25 4.90 20.87 -61.24
N THR A 26 5.28 19.80 -60.52
CA THR A 26 6.18 18.66 -60.86
C THR A 26 7.64 18.93 -61.20
N VAL A 27 8.58 18.33 -60.44
CA VAL A 27 9.58 17.35 -60.90
C VAL A 27 10.26 16.73 -59.66
N THR A 28 10.38 15.41 -59.69
CA THR A 28 11.13 14.53 -58.79
C THR A 28 12.61 14.88 -58.82
N ASP A 29 13.27 15.09 -57.68
CA ASP A 29 14.68 14.70 -57.57
C ASP A 29 15.18 14.53 -56.13
N THR A 30 16.32 13.87 -56.08
CA THR A 30 16.75 12.91 -55.10
C THR A 30 17.55 13.55 -53.95
N LYS A 31 17.42 12.97 -52.74
CA LYS A 31 18.28 13.08 -51.54
C LYS A 31 19.53 13.99 -51.63
N LYS A 32 19.61 14.99 -50.74
CA LYS A 32 20.73 15.12 -49.77
C LYS A 32 20.52 16.25 -48.74
N THR A 33 20.64 15.84 -47.47
CA THR A 33 21.19 16.55 -46.30
C THR A 33 20.48 17.82 -45.80
N VAL A 34 19.90 17.77 -44.60
CA VAL A 34 20.21 18.71 -43.49
C VAL A 34 19.96 18.00 -42.16
N ASN A 35 20.99 17.98 -41.31
CA ASN A 35 20.91 17.63 -39.90
C ASN A 35 20.05 18.66 -39.18
N ASP A 36 18.84 18.30 -38.75
CA ASP A 36 18.17 19.00 -37.67
C ASP A 36 18.28 18.16 -36.40
N SER A 37 19.22 18.59 -35.55
CA SER A 37 19.31 18.19 -34.16
C SER A 37 18.06 18.71 -33.44
N ILE A 38 16.99 17.92 -33.49
CA ILE A 38 15.91 18.07 -32.53
C ILE A 38 16.53 17.67 -31.19
N LYS A 39 16.78 18.67 -30.35
CA LYS A 39 16.98 18.50 -28.91
C LYS A 39 15.86 17.62 -28.40
N THR A 40 16.16 16.34 -28.26
CA THR A 40 15.35 15.41 -27.49
C THR A 40 15.37 15.95 -26.08
N THR A 41 14.27 16.62 -25.73
CA THR A 41 13.90 16.95 -24.37
C THR A 41 14.23 15.71 -23.54
N SER A 42 15.15 15.89 -22.60
CA SER A 42 15.60 14.90 -21.64
C SER A 42 14.41 14.06 -21.19
N ILE A 43 14.38 12.80 -21.64
CA ILE A 43 13.58 11.76 -21.02
C ILE A 43 13.96 11.84 -19.55
N VAL A 44 13.04 12.29 -18.71
CA VAL A 44 13.18 12.22 -17.26
C VAL A 44 13.43 10.74 -17.01
N GLN A 45 14.67 10.40 -16.70
CA GLN A 45 15.06 9.07 -16.30
C GLN A 45 14.21 8.77 -15.07
N GLU A 46 13.13 7.99 -15.24
CA GLU A 46 12.32 7.56 -14.11
C GLU A 46 13.28 6.98 -13.08
N ASP A 47 13.26 7.58 -11.90
CA ASP A 47 14.15 7.24 -10.82
C ASP A 47 13.96 5.75 -10.48
N LYS A 48 14.84 4.92 -11.01
CA LYS A 48 14.79 3.47 -10.81
C LYS A 48 14.87 3.21 -9.30
N ILE A 49 13.85 2.53 -8.78
CA ILE A 49 13.80 2.08 -7.39
C ILE A 49 14.68 0.83 -7.25
N ASP A 50 15.51 0.82 -6.21
CA ASP A 50 16.23 -0.38 -5.80
C ASP A 50 15.33 -1.22 -4.89
N TYR A 51 15.13 -2.48 -5.27
CA TYR A 51 14.26 -3.42 -4.55
C TYR A 51 15.05 -4.43 -3.69
N HIS A 52 16.37 -4.33 -3.57
CA HIS A 52 17.19 -5.32 -2.85
C HIS A 52 16.87 -5.39 -1.33
N ASN A 53 16.73 -4.23 -0.69
CA ASN A 53 16.40 -4.10 0.74
C ASN A 53 15.07 -3.36 0.93
N PHE A 54 14.08 -3.73 0.11
CA PHE A 54 12.80 -3.04 0.06
C PHE A 54 11.81 -3.67 1.04
N ASN A 55 11.41 -2.90 2.04
CA ASN A 55 10.51 -3.33 3.09
C ASN A 55 9.33 -2.36 3.18
N ILE A 56 8.12 -2.90 3.24
CA ILE A 56 6.90 -2.14 3.56
C ILE A 56 6.47 -2.51 4.96
N TYR A 57 5.93 -1.53 5.66
CA TYR A 57 5.52 -1.69 7.04
C TYR A 57 4.05 -1.31 7.20
N ASN A 58 3.39 -2.04 8.09
CA ASN A 58 2.12 -1.66 8.65
C ASN A 58 2.31 -0.53 9.66
N ILE A 59 1.22 0.18 9.96
CA ILE A 59 1.19 1.22 10.96
C ILE A 59 0.46 0.68 12.18
N SER A 60 1.12 0.79 13.34
CA SER A 60 0.62 0.32 14.62
C SER A 60 0.17 1.51 15.47
N LEU A 61 -0.90 1.31 16.23
CA LEU A 61 -1.39 2.29 17.20
C LEU A 61 -1.11 1.77 18.59
N MET A 62 -0.28 2.50 19.33
CA MET A 62 0.11 2.15 20.69
C MET A 62 -0.78 2.96 21.64
N SER A 63 -1.60 2.29 22.45
CA SER A 63 -2.35 2.99 23.51
C SER A 63 -1.37 3.69 24.44
N SER A 64 -1.63 4.96 24.75
CA SER A 64 -0.77 5.70 25.66
C SER A 64 -0.86 5.11 27.07
N ALA A 65 0.27 5.08 27.77
CA ALA A 65 0.40 4.61 29.15
C ALA A 65 -0.53 5.28 30.16
N GLN A 66 -1.03 6.47 29.81
CA GLN A 66 -1.68 7.38 30.76
C GLN A 66 -3.19 7.49 30.52
N ASN A 67 -3.69 7.10 29.33
CA ASN A 67 -5.11 7.19 28.98
C ASN A 67 -5.42 6.31 27.75
N ASN A 68 -6.38 5.38 27.89
CA ASN A 68 -6.89 4.55 26.78
C ASN A 68 -7.63 5.37 25.68
N GLU A 69 -7.83 6.68 25.89
CA GLU A 69 -8.38 7.60 24.89
C GLU A 69 -7.32 8.23 23.99
N LEU A 70 -6.03 8.06 24.32
CA LEU A 70 -4.91 8.57 23.54
C LEU A 70 -4.06 7.44 22.98
N ALA A 71 -3.59 7.61 21.76
CA ALA A 71 -2.73 6.70 21.05
C ALA A 71 -1.53 7.42 20.43
N ASP A 72 -0.43 6.69 20.34
CA ASP A 72 0.72 7.04 19.53
C ASP A 72 0.67 6.25 18.22
N VAL A 73 1.16 6.87 17.15
CA VAL A 73 1.28 6.24 15.83
C VAL A 73 2.72 5.79 15.65
N PHE A 74 2.90 4.50 15.42
CA PHE A 74 4.20 3.85 15.46
C PHE A 74 4.38 2.93 14.25
N ILE A 75 5.59 2.88 13.71
CA ILE A 75 6.00 1.86 12.75
C ILE A 75 7.08 1.03 13.41
N SER A 76 6.78 -0.25 13.63
CA SER A 76 7.79 -1.20 14.09
C SER A 76 8.68 -1.66 12.94
N VAL A 77 9.96 -1.87 13.26
CA VAL A 77 10.96 -2.47 12.38
C VAL A 77 11.53 -3.77 12.97
N SER A 78 10.96 -4.27 14.07
CA SER A 78 11.46 -5.45 14.78
C SER A 78 11.45 -6.74 13.96
N ASP A 79 10.60 -6.84 12.93
CA ASP A 79 10.58 -8.01 12.01
C ASP A 79 11.93 -8.21 11.28
N ILE A 80 12.69 -7.12 11.07
CA ILE A 80 13.97 -7.16 10.35
C ILE A 80 15.16 -6.68 11.19
N TYR A 81 14.91 -5.97 12.29
CA TYR A 81 15.95 -5.52 13.23
C TYR A 81 15.99 -6.41 14.47
N THR A 82 16.94 -7.36 14.48
CA THR A 82 17.05 -8.43 15.49
C THR A 82 18.29 -8.29 16.37
N ASP A 83 18.72 -7.06 16.64
CA ASP A 83 19.90 -6.84 17.47
C ASP A 83 19.67 -7.28 18.93
N PRO A 84 20.60 -8.01 19.57
CA PRO A 84 20.41 -8.51 20.93
C PRO A 84 20.51 -7.45 22.04
N HIS A 85 21.03 -6.25 21.73
CA HIS A 85 21.11 -5.13 22.69
C HIS A 85 20.49 -3.88 22.03
N PRO A 86 19.17 -3.91 21.74
CA PRO A 86 18.54 -2.93 20.86
C PRO A 86 18.24 -1.61 21.58
N ILE A 87 18.32 -1.57 22.92
CA ILE A 87 18.02 -0.42 23.78
C ILE A 87 19.11 -0.20 24.84
N GLN A 88 19.13 0.98 25.45
CA GLN A 88 19.99 1.28 26.59
C GLN A 88 19.58 0.53 27.89
N GLU A 89 20.12 -0.67 28.09
CA GLU A 89 19.79 -1.59 29.20
C GLU A 89 19.96 -1.03 30.62
N ASP A 90 20.78 0.01 30.80
CA ASP A 90 20.99 0.60 32.12
C ASP A 90 19.69 1.21 32.68
N ILE A 91 18.71 1.53 31.82
CA ILE A 91 17.36 1.93 32.24
C ILE A 91 16.65 0.79 32.97
N LEU A 92 16.76 -0.44 32.48
CA LEU A 92 16.08 -1.62 33.06
C LEU A 92 16.66 -1.99 34.44
N LYS A 93 17.89 -1.60 34.74
CA LYS A 93 18.57 -1.88 36.01
C LYS A 93 18.21 -0.88 37.12
N GLN A 94 17.53 0.22 36.78
CA GLN A 94 17.17 1.25 37.75
C GLN A 94 15.95 0.82 38.58
N LYS A 95 16.13 0.77 39.90
CA LYS A 95 15.03 0.45 40.81
C LYS A 95 14.08 1.64 40.95
N GLY A 96 12.78 1.38 40.87
CA GLY A 96 11.74 2.37 41.17
C GLY A 96 11.33 3.27 39.99
N ILE A 97 11.68 2.91 38.75
CA ILE A 97 11.05 3.52 37.58
C ILE A 97 9.59 3.05 37.53
N PRO A 98 8.60 3.97 37.47
CA PRO A 98 7.20 3.62 37.27
C PRO A 98 6.99 2.85 35.96
N PHE A 99 6.09 1.86 35.96
CA PHE A 99 5.82 1.02 34.78
C PHE A 99 5.45 1.85 33.55
N GLU A 100 4.71 2.94 33.73
CA GLU A 100 4.30 3.85 32.66
C GLU A 100 5.50 4.51 31.95
N GLN A 101 6.61 4.72 32.65
CA GLN A 101 7.84 5.25 32.06
C GLN A 101 8.63 4.18 31.30
N LEU A 102 8.37 2.90 31.55
CA LEU A 102 8.98 1.78 30.84
C LEU A 102 8.23 1.40 29.57
N GLN A 103 6.99 1.88 29.39
CA GLN A 103 6.17 1.53 28.23
C GLN A 103 6.66 2.13 26.91
N CYS A 104 7.36 3.25 26.95
CA CYS A 104 7.96 3.86 25.77
C CYS A 104 9.29 4.53 26.14
N LEU A 105 10.36 4.08 25.49
CA LEU A 105 11.71 4.60 25.69
C LEU A 105 12.18 5.27 24.40
N GLU A 106 12.66 6.51 24.47
CA GLU A 106 13.36 7.13 23.34
C GLU A 106 14.77 6.54 23.24
N LEU A 107 15.16 6.07 22.05
CA LEU A 107 16.48 5.50 21.83
C LEU A 107 17.55 6.58 21.88
N ASP A 108 18.66 6.31 22.57
CA ASP A 108 19.80 7.20 22.51
C ASP A 108 20.44 7.22 21.10
N SER A 109 21.35 8.17 20.87
CA SER A 109 22.02 8.34 19.58
C SER A 109 22.77 7.09 19.08
N LYS A 110 23.29 6.25 19.99
CA LYS A 110 24.02 5.02 19.63
C LYS A 110 23.05 3.95 19.13
N HIS A 111 21.96 3.72 19.86
CA HIS A 111 20.95 2.71 19.50
C HIS A 111 20.14 3.14 18.27
N ARG A 112 19.79 4.44 18.17
CA ARG A 112 19.18 5.00 16.95
C ARG A 112 20.06 4.75 15.73
N LYS A 113 21.35 5.12 15.81
CA LYS A 113 22.28 4.91 14.70
C LYS A 113 22.37 3.44 14.31
N LYS A 114 22.45 2.54 15.29
CA LYS A 114 22.51 1.10 15.06
C LYS A 114 21.27 0.59 14.31
N MET A 115 20.08 1.04 14.72
CA MET A 115 18.82 0.71 14.05
C MET A 115 18.81 1.24 12.61
N ILE A 116 19.12 2.53 12.40
CA ILE A 116 19.17 3.14 11.05
C ILE A 116 20.15 2.40 10.13
N ASP A 117 21.35 2.09 10.62
CA ASP A 117 22.37 1.38 9.85
C ASP A 117 21.91 -0.04 9.48
N ALA A 118 21.25 -0.76 10.40
CA ALA A 118 20.73 -2.11 10.16
C ALA A 118 19.58 -2.14 9.14
N LEU A 119 18.80 -1.07 9.08
CA LEU A 119 17.74 -0.90 8.07
C LEU A 119 18.29 -0.44 6.70
N HIS A 120 19.61 -0.22 6.59
CA HIS A 120 20.25 0.35 5.40
C HIS A 120 19.74 1.75 5.03
N LEU A 121 19.47 2.57 6.05
CA LEU A 121 18.98 3.93 5.92
C LEU A 121 20.03 4.95 6.35
N THR A 122 19.73 6.22 6.09
CA THR A 122 20.48 7.40 6.55
C THR A 122 19.52 8.43 7.14
N GLU A 123 20.04 9.38 7.90
CA GLU A 123 19.23 10.49 8.45
C GLU A 123 18.66 11.44 7.38
N ASP A 124 19.21 11.39 6.16
CA ASP A 124 18.74 12.17 5.00
C ASP A 124 17.60 11.46 4.23
N ASP A 125 17.34 10.20 4.53
CA ASP A 125 16.23 9.45 3.95
C ASP A 125 14.88 9.94 4.49
N SER A 126 13.81 9.38 3.93
CA SER A 126 12.45 9.77 4.28
C SER A 126 11.56 8.57 4.51
N LEU A 127 10.62 8.75 5.43
CA LEU A 127 9.41 7.96 5.53
C LEU A 127 8.41 8.44 4.47
N TYR A 128 7.88 7.49 3.71
CA TYR A 128 6.78 7.66 2.78
C TYR A 128 5.57 6.89 3.30
N LEU A 129 4.49 7.61 3.60
CA LEU A 129 3.22 7.06 4.02
C LEU A 129 2.26 7.17 2.84
N PHE A 130 1.80 6.03 2.33
CA PHE A 130 0.89 5.99 1.19
C PHE A 130 -0.45 5.41 1.60
N ASN A 131 -1.49 6.26 1.54
CA ASN A 131 -2.86 5.82 1.69
C ASN A 131 -3.37 5.34 0.34
N TYR A 132 -3.55 4.02 0.19
CA TYR A 132 -3.95 3.43 -1.10
C TYR A 132 -5.44 3.56 -1.39
N GLU A 133 -6.27 3.89 -0.39
CA GLU A 133 -7.68 4.21 -0.56
C GLU A 133 -7.85 5.63 -1.11
N LEU A 134 -7.26 6.61 -0.42
CA LEU A 134 -7.32 8.01 -0.78
C LEU A 134 -6.37 8.38 -1.93
N ASN A 135 -5.45 7.47 -2.29
CA ASN A 135 -4.39 7.69 -3.26
C ASN A 135 -3.51 8.91 -2.93
N THR A 136 -3.20 9.10 -1.65
CA THR A 136 -2.41 10.23 -1.16
C THR A 136 -1.07 9.78 -0.59
N LEU A 137 -0.04 10.58 -0.82
CA LEU A 137 1.30 10.35 -0.29
C LEU A 137 1.71 11.47 0.69
N GLN A 138 2.21 11.08 1.85
CA GLN A 138 2.92 11.96 2.78
C GLN A 138 4.39 11.56 2.84
N LYS A 139 5.27 12.57 2.93
CA LYS A 139 6.71 12.41 3.08
C LYS A 139 7.17 13.08 4.37
N ILE A 140 7.92 12.36 5.20
CA ILE A 140 8.48 12.86 6.46
C ILE A 140 9.99 12.53 6.49
N PRO A 141 10.89 13.49 6.70
CA PRO A 141 12.32 13.21 6.88
C PRO A 141 12.58 12.31 8.10
N ILE A 142 13.47 11.32 7.97
CA ILE A 142 13.78 10.41 9.10
C ILE A 142 14.37 11.17 10.31
N ASN A 143 15.17 12.20 10.06
CA ASN A 143 15.73 13.04 11.12
C ASN A 143 14.69 13.84 11.94
N GLN A 144 13.42 13.88 11.51
CA GLN A 144 12.31 14.48 12.27
C GLN A 144 11.55 13.44 13.11
N LEU A 145 11.74 12.15 12.85
CA LEU A 145 11.06 11.08 13.57
C LEU A 145 11.84 10.71 14.83
N LYS A 146 11.12 10.41 15.91
CA LYS A 146 11.73 9.84 17.11
C LYS A 146 11.94 8.34 16.92
N ALA A 147 13.13 7.87 17.24
CA ALA A 147 13.40 6.44 17.33
C ALA A 147 13.04 6.00 18.76
N VAL A 148 12.14 5.04 18.89
CA VAL A 148 11.58 4.63 20.18
C VAL A 148 11.50 3.13 20.30
N ALA A 149 11.42 2.66 21.53
CA ALA A 149 11.12 1.29 21.90
C ALA A 149 9.83 1.27 22.73
N TYR A 150 8.77 0.68 22.18
CA TYR A 150 7.52 0.45 22.90
C TYR A 150 7.56 -0.92 23.56
N LEU A 151 7.16 -0.99 24.83
CA LEU A 151 6.98 -2.27 25.50
C LEU A 151 5.88 -3.04 24.79
N SER A 152 6.09 -4.34 24.57
CA SER A 152 5.10 -5.22 23.98
C SER A 152 3.78 -5.17 24.75
N PRO A 153 2.62 -5.16 24.06
CA PRO A 153 1.31 -5.14 24.71
C PRO A 153 1.01 -6.41 25.51
N TYR A 154 1.86 -7.45 25.39
CA TYR A 154 1.74 -8.70 26.16
C TYR A 154 2.50 -8.67 27.49
N ILE A 155 3.21 -7.59 27.81
CA ILE A 155 3.94 -7.46 29.07
C ILE A 155 3.11 -6.64 30.05
N SER A 156 2.91 -7.20 31.25
CA SER A 156 2.14 -6.57 32.32
C SER A 156 3.02 -5.99 33.43
N GLU A 157 2.47 -5.06 34.21
CA GLU A 157 3.16 -4.54 35.40
C GLU A 157 3.52 -5.68 36.37
N GLY A 158 4.78 -5.71 36.80
CA GLY A 158 5.31 -6.73 37.71
C GLY A 158 5.96 -7.94 37.03
N GLU A 159 5.88 -8.04 35.71
CA GLU A 159 6.65 -9.03 34.94
C GLU A 159 8.11 -8.58 34.74
N GLU A 160 8.99 -9.54 34.50
CA GLU A 160 10.39 -9.24 34.17
C GLU A 160 10.45 -8.64 32.77
N ILE A 161 11.10 -7.48 32.66
CA ILE A 161 11.26 -6.75 31.40
C ILE A 161 12.71 -6.90 30.95
N ASP A 162 12.89 -7.40 29.74
CA ASP A 162 14.18 -7.52 29.08
C ASP A 162 14.19 -6.71 27.76
N PRO A 163 15.35 -6.59 27.08
CA PRO A 163 15.41 -5.85 25.82
C PRO A 163 14.55 -6.44 24.68
N GLU A 164 14.28 -7.75 24.69
CA GLU A 164 13.46 -8.43 23.66
C GLU A 164 11.97 -8.13 23.83
N SER A 165 11.56 -7.74 25.04
CA SER A 165 10.21 -7.31 25.38
C SER A 165 9.75 -6.06 24.63
N TYR A 166 10.65 -5.36 23.94
CA TYR A 166 10.37 -4.10 23.24
C TYR A 166 10.20 -4.27 21.72
N MET A 167 9.20 -3.57 21.18
CA MET A 167 9.02 -3.26 19.76
C MET A 167 9.81 -2.00 19.42
N LEU A 168 10.70 -2.08 18.43
CA LEU A 168 11.58 -0.98 18.06
C LEU A 168 11.14 -0.35 16.75
N GLY A 169 11.26 0.96 16.64
CA GLY A 169 10.98 1.65 15.39
C GLY A 169 10.84 3.15 15.54
N PHE A 170 9.95 3.72 14.75
CA PHE A 170 9.77 5.17 14.66
C PHE A 170 8.38 5.60 15.11
N GLN A 171 8.32 6.56 16.04
CA GLN A 171 7.10 7.26 16.41
C GLN A 171 6.84 8.37 15.38
N ILE A 172 5.65 8.34 14.78
CA ILE A 172 5.19 9.34 13.79
C ILE A 172 4.45 10.47 14.50
N GLU A 173 3.51 10.12 15.38
CA GLU A 173 2.68 11.04 16.13
C GLU A 173 2.53 10.52 17.57
N ALA A 174 2.37 11.43 18.53
CA ALA A 174 2.21 11.09 19.94
C ALA A 174 0.97 11.75 20.54
N ASN A 175 0.35 11.08 21.52
CA ASN A 175 -0.78 11.56 22.33
C ASN A 175 -1.95 12.09 21.49
N LYS A 176 -2.31 11.36 20.43
CA LYS A 176 -3.47 11.69 19.58
C LYS A 176 -4.71 11.01 20.11
N ARG A 177 -5.87 11.61 19.83
CA ARG A 177 -7.15 10.95 20.11
C ARG A 177 -7.30 9.72 19.21
N ASN A 178 -8.10 8.75 19.66
CA ASN A 178 -8.27 7.48 18.94
C ASN A 178 -8.91 7.60 17.54
N ASP A 179 -9.51 8.74 17.19
CA ASP A 179 -9.97 9.03 15.82
C ASP A 179 -8.81 9.16 14.81
N ILE A 180 -7.57 9.22 15.28
CA ILE A 180 -6.37 9.07 14.45
C ILE A 180 -6.35 7.74 13.69
N TYR A 181 -7.07 6.72 14.17
CA TYR A 181 -7.21 5.42 13.50
C TYR A 181 -7.65 5.56 12.04
N ASP A 182 -8.66 6.39 11.80
CA ASP A 182 -9.23 6.56 10.47
C ASP A 182 -8.24 7.20 9.48
N GLN A 183 -7.27 7.97 9.98
CA GLN A 183 -6.24 8.62 9.14
C GLN A 183 -5.19 7.63 8.63
N TYR A 184 -4.94 6.56 9.40
CA TYR A 184 -3.93 5.55 9.07
C TYR A 184 -4.53 4.24 8.58
N ASN A 185 -5.86 4.14 8.51
CA ASN A 185 -6.50 3.04 7.81
C ASN A 185 -6.07 3.05 6.34
N ASN A 186 -5.81 1.86 5.80
CA ASN A 186 -5.34 1.70 4.42
C ASN A 186 -4.04 2.43 4.07
N VAL A 187 -3.18 2.69 5.07
CA VAL A 187 -1.86 3.30 4.87
C VAL A 187 -0.76 2.26 5.01
N ILE A 188 0.19 2.28 4.08
CA ILE A 188 1.43 1.52 4.16
C ILE A 188 2.63 2.46 4.20
N ALA A 189 3.69 2.03 4.90
CA ALA A 189 4.88 2.82 5.12
C ALA A 189 6.10 2.23 4.39
N TYR A 190 6.96 3.12 3.90
CA TYR A 190 8.27 2.79 3.33
C TYR A 190 9.32 3.79 3.80
N PHE A 191 10.50 3.31 4.19
CA PHE A 191 11.66 4.17 4.48
C PHE A 191 12.67 4.09 3.34
N GLY A 192 13.14 5.24 2.84
CA GLY A 192 14.23 5.29 1.87
C GLY A 192 14.45 6.67 1.26
N ASN A 193 15.39 6.79 0.33
CA ASN A 193 15.70 8.06 -0.34
C ASN A 193 14.67 8.45 -1.41
N LYS A 194 13.93 7.48 -1.98
CA LYS A 194 13.03 7.68 -3.12
C LYS A 194 11.64 7.14 -2.84
N ASN A 195 10.60 7.86 -3.29
CA ASN A 195 9.21 7.40 -3.22
C ASN A 195 9.00 6.19 -4.16
N PRO A 196 8.64 5.00 -3.67
CA PRO A 196 8.38 3.84 -4.51
C PRO A 196 6.94 3.77 -5.02
N PHE A 197 6.02 4.53 -4.44
CA PHE A 197 4.58 4.42 -4.69
C PHE A 197 4.14 5.18 -5.93
N ILE A 198 3.04 4.70 -6.53
CA ILE A 198 2.37 5.37 -7.64
C ILE A 198 1.00 5.89 -7.15
N GLU A 199 0.85 7.22 -7.13
CA GLU A 199 -0.41 7.86 -6.75
C GLU A 199 -1.47 7.72 -7.85
N GLY A 200 -2.74 7.61 -7.45
CA GLY A 200 -3.89 7.58 -8.37
C GLY A 200 -4.06 6.28 -9.17
N LYS A 201 -3.32 5.22 -8.80
CA LYS A 201 -3.35 3.93 -9.50
C LYS A 201 -3.87 2.78 -8.65
N MET A 202 -4.22 3.00 -7.39
CA MET A 202 -4.89 1.99 -6.56
C MET A 202 -6.39 2.24 -6.52
N GLN A 203 -7.18 1.17 -6.49
CA GLN A 203 -8.62 1.25 -6.26
C GLN A 203 -9.15 0.01 -5.53
N ALA A 204 -10.27 0.18 -4.83
CA ALA A 204 -11.01 -0.93 -4.26
C ALA A 204 -11.56 -1.82 -5.40
N ILE A 205 -11.53 -3.12 -5.20
CA ILE A 205 -12.10 -4.05 -6.19
C ILE A 205 -13.63 -4.00 -6.06
N ALA A 206 -14.34 -3.67 -7.14
CA ALA A 206 -15.80 -3.68 -7.15
C ALA A 206 -16.32 -5.00 -7.74
N TRP A 207 -16.53 -6.01 -6.89
CA TRP A 207 -17.01 -7.33 -7.32
C TRP A 207 -18.48 -7.28 -7.73
N LYS A 208 -18.82 -8.08 -8.75
CA LYS A 208 -20.19 -8.35 -9.18
C LYS A 208 -20.35 -9.83 -9.42
N LYS A 209 -21.53 -10.39 -9.14
CA LYS A 209 -21.83 -11.78 -9.51
C LYS A 209 -21.66 -11.97 -11.03
N ALA A 210 -21.00 -13.06 -11.40
CA ALA A 210 -20.78 -13.48 -12.77
C ALA A 210 -21.73 -14.63 -13.15
N GLY A 211 -21.93 -14.85 -14.45
CA GLY A 211 -22.78 -15.92 -14.96
C GLY A 211 -22.14 -17.31 -14.81
N ALA A 212 -22.99 -18.34 -14.81
CA ALA A 212 -22.54 -19.74 -14.73
C ALA A 212 -21.70 -20.19 -15.94
N ASP A 213 -21.78 -19.47 -17.06
CA ASP A 213 -20.93 -19.65 -18.24
C ASP A 213 -19.47 -19.30 -17.92
N ILE A 214 -19.21 -18.24 -17.17
CA ILE A 214 -17.87 -17.86 -16.70
C ILE A 214 -17.30 -18.93 -15.78
N ALA A 215 -18.10 -19.42 -14.82
CA ALA A 215 -17.74 -20.51 -13.93
C ALA A 215 -17.23 -21.73 -14.71
N LYS A 216 -18.05 -22.21 -15.66
CA LYS A 216 -17.74 -23.37 -16.50
C LYS A 216 -16.54 -23.15 -17.41
N LYS A 217 -16.33 -21.92 -17.90
CA LYS A 217 -15.29 -21.60 -18.87
C LYS A 217 -13.91 -21.55 -18.23
N TYR A 218 -13.79 -20.96 -17.04
CA TYR A 218 -12.48 -20.65 -16.45
C TYR A 218 -12.16 -21.46 -15.18
N PHE A 219 -13.17 -22.07 -14.55
CA PHE A 219 -13.02 -22.80 -13.30
C PHE A 219 -13.50 -24.23 -13.48
N THR A 220 -12.67 -25.05 -14.12
CA THR A 220 -12.87 -26.49 -14.18
C THR A 220 -11.94 -27.20 -13.20
N HIS A 221 -12.40 -28.32 -12.65
CA HIS A 221 -11.59 -29.26 -11.84
C HIS A 221 -11.26 -28.82 -10.39
N SER A 222 -12.28 -28.72 -9.54
CA SER A 222 -12.09 -28.78 -8.07
C SER A 222 -12.82 -30.01 -7.51
N LYS A 223 -12.32 -30.54 -6.39
CA LYS A 223 -13.02 -31.58 -5.60
C LYS A 223 -14.07 -30.96 -4.68
N LEU A 224 -13.97 -29.66 -4.41
CA LEU A 224 -14.89 -28.90 -3.57
C LEU A 224 -16.14 -28.51 -4.36
N LYS A 225 -17.23 -28.28 -3.63
CA LYS A 225 -18.50 -27.84 -4.23
C LYS A 225 -18.31 -26.40 -4.74
N PRO A 226 -18.58 -26.10 -6.03
CA PRO A 226 -18.50 -24.72 -6.51
C PRO A 226 -19.62 -23.87 -5.88
N GLY A 227 -19.23 -22.70 -5.36
CA GLY A 227 -20.13 -21.65 -4.91
C GLY A 227 -20.41 -20.60 -5.99
N ASN A 228 -20.54 -19.34 -5.57
CA ASN A 228 -20.74 -18.22 -6.50
C ASN A 228 -19.46 -17.88 -7.28
N THR A 229 -19.66 -17.31 -8.47
CA THR A 229 -18.59 -16.73 -9.28
C THR A 229 -18.76 -15.23 -9.33
N TYR A 230 -17.65 -14.49 -9.31
CA TYR A 230 -17.62 -13.04 -9.34
C TYR A 230 -16.71 -12.54 -10.45
N GLN A 231 -16.94 -11.30 -10.86
CA GLN A 231 -16.12 -10.57 -11.81
C GLN A 231 -15.86 -9.15 -11.34
N ALA A 232 -14.70 -8.63 -11.70
CA ALA A 232 -14.33 -7.23 -11.54
C ALA A 232 -13.42 -6.79 -12.71
N ARG A 233 -13.16 -5.49 -12.81
CA ARG A 233 -12.24 -4.93 -13.80
C ARG A 233 -11.32 -3.90 -13.17
N TYR A 234 -10.11 -3.82 -13.69
CA TYR A 234 -9.14 -2.79 -13.39
C TYR A 234 -8.39 -2.48 -14.69
N GLU A 235 -8.48 -1.23 -15.16
CA GLU A 235 -7.94 -0.82 -16.47
C GLU A 235 -8.27 -1.83 -17.59
N ASN A 236 -7.27 -2.46 -18.20
CA ASN A 236 -7.41 -3.46 -19.26
C ASN A 236 -7.46 -4.91 -18.75
N LEU A 237 -7.53 -5.11 -17.43
CA LEU A 237 -7.59 -6.41 -16.80
C LEU A 237 -9.03 -6.78 -16.42
N THR A 238 -9.37 -8.05 -16.63
CA THR A 238 -10.61 -8.65 -16.15
C THR A 238 -10.29 -9.71 -15.11
N TYR A 239 -10.92 -9.59 -13.94
CA TYR A 239 -10.76 -10.53 -12.83
C TYR A 239 -11.98 -11.43 -12.78
N TYR A 240 -11.74 -12.72 -12.58
CA TYR A 240 -12.77 -13.67 -12.20
C TYR A 240 -12.36 -14.38 -10.93
N MET A 241 -13.33 -14.64 -10.06
CA MET A 241 -13.10 -15.36 -8.82
C MET A 241 -14.22 -16.37 -8.58
N GLN A 242 -13.86 -17.57 -8.15
CA GLN A 242 -14.77 -18.65 -7.83
C GLN A 242 -14.63 -19.00 -6.34
N ASP A 243 -15.74 -18.94 -5.60
CA ASP A 243 -15.81 -19.54 -4.27
C ASP A 243 -15.92 -21.06 -4.40
N TYR A 244 -15.24 -21.78 -3.54
CA TYR A 244 -15.38 -23.21 -3.34
C TYR A 244 -15.75 -23.48 -1.90
N LEU A 245 -16.71 -24.39 -1.74
CA LEU A 245 -17.43 -24.64 -0.51
C LEU A 245 -17.14 -26.03 0.05
N GLU A 246 -17.08 -26.09 1.37
CA GLU A 246 -17.16 -27.30 2.17
C GLU A 246 -18.21 -27.05 3.27
N GLU A 247 -19.17 -27.96 3.42
CA GLU A 247 -20.29 -27.79 4.37
C GLU A 247 -21.03 -26.44 4.26
N GLU A 248 -21.18 -25.93 3.03
CA GLU A 248 -21.75 -24.61 2.68
C GLU A 248 -20.92 -23.39 3.12
N MET A 249 -19.75 -23.58 3.73
CA MET A 249 -18.81 -22.51 4.05
C MET A 249 -17.76 -22.34 2.96
N VAL A 250 -17.36 -21.10 2.68
CA VAL A 250 -16.26 -20.82 1.74
C VAL A 250 -14.94 -21.22 2.38
N THR A 251 -14.23 -22.17 1.78
CA THR A 251 -12.93 -22.67 2.27
C THR A 251 -11.79 -22.37 1.30
N GLU A 252 -12.12 -22.11 0.03
CA GLU A 252 -11.17 -21.72 -1.00
C GLU A 252 -11.77 -20.68 -1.94
N ARG A 253 -10.96 -19.69 -2.33
CA ARG A 253 -11.25 -18.78 -3.44
C ARG A 253 -10.20 -18.95 -4.52
N LYS A 254 -10.63 -19.20 -5.76
CA LYS A 254 -9.73 -19.25 -6.92
C LYS A 254 -9.89 -17.99 -7.76
N LEU A 255 -8.81 -17.24 -7.89
CA LEU A 255 -8.70 -16.03 -8.70
C LEU A 255 -8.02 -16.37 -10.03
N VAL A 256 -8.55 -15.84 -11.13
CA VAL A 256 -7.89 -15.79 -12.44
C VAL A 256 -7.99 -14.38 -13.01
N VAL A 257 -6.94 -13.94 -13.69
CA VAL A 257 -6.87 -12.61 -14.31
C VAL A 257 -6.55 -12.75 -15.79
N PHE A 258 -7.27 -11.98 -16.59
CA PHE A 258 -7.13 -11.91 -18.04
C PHE A 258 -6.74 -10.50 -18.48
N ASN A 259 -5.92 -10.40 -19.51
CA ASN A 259 -5.66 -9.14 -20.22
C ASN A 259 -6.76 -8.80 -21.24
N ASP A 260 -6.61 -7.67 -21.94
CA ASP A 260 -7.49 -7.20 -23.02
C ASP A 260 -7.49 -8.08 -24.28
N HIS A 261 -6.48 -8.93 -24.43
CA HIS A 261 -6.40 -9.96 -25.46
C HIS A 261 -7.09 -11.28 -25.07
N ASN A 262 -7.78 -11.33 -23.92
CA ASN A 262 -8.40 -12.53 -23.34
C ASN A 262 -7.42 -13.67 -23.04
N GLU A 263 -6.16 -13.34 -22.75
CA GLU A 263 -5.15 -14.29 -22.32
C GLU A 263 -5.12 -14.33 -20.79
N LYS A 264 -5.11 -15.54 -20.20
CA LYS A 264 -4.96 -15.70 -18.75
C LYS A 264 -3.52 -15.39 -18.36
N ILE A 265 -3.32 -14.27 -17.67
CA ILE A 265 -1.98 -13.81 -17.27
C ILE A 265 -1.61 -14.22 -15.85
N PHE A 266 -2.60 -14.50 -15.00
CA PHE A 266 -2.39 -14.85 -13.60
C PHE A 266 -3.49 -15.78 -13.07
N GLU A 267 -3.12 -16.64 -12.13
CA GLU A 267 -4.05 -17.45 -11.34
C GLU A 267 -3.50 -17.66 -9.93
N LYS A 268 -4.39 -17.67 -8.93
CA LYS A 268 -4.03 -17.92 -7.55
C LYS A 268 -5.17 -18.59 -6.81
N THR A 269 -4.84 -19.58 -6.00
CA THR A 269 -5.73 -20.16 -5.00
C THR A 269 -5.47 -19.46 -3.66
N ILE A 270 -6.53 -19.01 -3.01
CA ILE A 270 -6.52 -18.35 -1.70
C ILE A 270 -7.28 -19.28 -0.76
N THR A 271 -6.65 -19.69 0.34
CA THR A 271 -7.23 -20.61 1.33
C THR A 271 -6.84 -20.17 2.73
N THR A 272 -7.71 -20.42 3.69
CA THR A 272 -7.42 -20.26 5.13
C THR A 272 -6.68 -21.47 5.70
N ALA A 273 -6.57 -22.57 4.96
CA ALA A 273 -5.89 -23.78 5.41
C ALA A 273 -4.40 -23.49 5.70
N GLY A 274 -3.95 -23.82 6.91
CA GLY A 274 -2.58 -23.57 7.36
C GLY A 274 -2.31 -22.13 7.78
N SER A 275 -3.34 -21.30 7.91
CA SER A 275 -3.24 -19.94 8.44
C SER A 275 -4.05 -19.86 9.74
N ASP A 276 -3.36 -19.84 10.88
CA ASP A 276 -4.01 -19.83 12.18
C ASP A 276 -4.82 -18.54 12.40
N GLY A 277 -6.09 -18.69 12.77
CA GLY A 277 -7.00 -17.58 12.98
C GLY A 277 -7.27 -16.71 11.75
N ALA A 278 -7.06 -17.24 10.54
CA ALA A 278 -7.38 -16.51 9.33
C ALA A 278 -8.80 -16.76 8.82
N GLU A 279 -9.42 -15.68 8.36
CA GLU A 279 -10.78 -15.67 7.82
C GLU A 279 -10.79 -14.95 6.48
N PHE A 280 -11.69 -15.35 5.59
CA PHE A 280 -11.90 -14.63 4.35
C PHE A 280 -12.54 -13.28 4.61
N SER A 281 -11.96 -12.23 4.05
CA SER A 281 -12.57 -10.91 4.06
C SER A 281 -13.87 -10.92 3.22
N PRO A 282 -14.93 -10.21 3.65
CA PRO A 282 -16.16 -10.04 2.87
C PRO A 282 -15.85 -9.37 1.54
N LEU A 283 -16.45 -9.80 0.43
CA LEU A 283 -16.15 -9.22 -0.88
C LEU A 283 -16.77 -7.83 -1.01
N ASN A 284 -15.95 -6.87 -1.41
CA ASN A 284 -16.34 -5.50 -1.70
C ASN A 284 -17.47 -5.46 -2.73
N GLY A 285 -18.60 -4.83 -2.36
CA GLY A 285 -19.77 -4.69 -3.23
C GLY A 285 -20.68 -5.92 -3.31
N ILE A 286 -20.35 -7.01 -2.61
CA ILE A 286 -21.23 -8.18 -2.44
C ILE A 286 -21.68 -8.27 -0.97
N GLU A 287 -20.71 -8.43 -0.06
CA GLU A 287 -20.97 -8.54 1.38
C GLU A 287 -20.50 -7.30 2.17
N ALA A 288 -19.54 -6.54 1.64
CA ALA A 288 -19.07 -5.29 2.25
C ALA A 288 -19.65 -4.05 1.55
N ASP A 289 -20.05 -3.06 2.34
CA ASP A 289 -20.41 -1.72 1.86
C ASP A 289 -19.16 -0.86 1.61
N GLN A 290 -19.36 0.35 1.08
CA GLN A 290 -18.26 1.25 0.71
C GLN A 290 -17.39 1.67 1.90
N ALA A 291 -17.94 1.69 3.12
CA ALA A 291 -17.19 2.05 4.32
C ALA A 291 -16.24 0.95 4.78
N ASN A 292 -16.40 -0.28 4.29
CA ASN A 292 -15.69 -1.47 4.75
C ASN A 292 -14.94 -2.18 3.62
N TYR A 293 -14.43 -1.43 2.65
CA TYR A 293 -13.65 -2.01 1.56
C TYR A 293 -12.33 -2.59 2.05
N THR A 294 -12.12 -3.88 1.79
CA THR A 294 -10.96 -4.64 2.24
C THR A 294 -10.10 -5.14 1.09
N GLN A 295 -10.66 -5.39 -0.10
CA GLN A 295 -9.86 -5.79 -1.27
C GLN A 295 -9.41 -4.63 -2.14
N TRP A 296 -8.14 -4.62 -2.50
CA TRP A 296 -7.51 -3.55 -3.27
C TRP A 296 -6.71 -4.10 -4.45
N THR A 297 -6.63 -3.32 -5.52
CA THR A 297 -5.86 -3.66 -6.71
C THR A 297 -5.29 -2.43 -7.38
N GLY A 298 -4.17 -2.60 -8.09
CA GLY A 298 -3.64 -1.61 -9.01
C GLY A 298 -2.13 -1.53 -9.05
N TYR A 299 -1.59 -0.49 -9.67
CA TYR A 299 -0.14 -0.28 -9.69
C TYR A 299 0.31 0.40 -8.40
N LEU A 300 0.83 -0.38 -7.46
CA LEU A 300 1.28 0.14 -6.17
C LEU A 300 2.72 0.67 -6.23
N PHE A 301 3.63 -0.05 -6.89
CA PHE A 301 5.06 0.27 -6.90
C PHE A 301 5.59 0.60 -8.30
N LYS A 302 6.46 1.60 -8.39
CA LYS A 302 7.13 2.03 -9.64
C LYS A 302 7.95 0.91 -10.27
N GLY A 303 7.68 0.60 -11.53
CA GLY A 303 8.42 -0.43 -12.27
C GLY A 303 8.12 -1.87 -11.82
N LYS A 304 7.03 -2.09 -11.06
CA LYS A 304 6.53 -3.42 -10.71
C LYS A 304 5.17 -3.71 -11.36
N PRO A 305 4.81 -5.01 -11.53
CA PRO A 305 3.48 -5.41 -11.97
C PRO A 305 2.36 -4.88 -11.06
N PRO A 306 1.11 -4.82 -11.54
CA PRO A 306 -0.03 -4.47 -10.69
C PRO A 306 -0.22 -5.51 -9.59
N VAL A 307 -0.81 -5.10 -8.48
CA VAL A 307 -1.01 -5.93 -7.29
C VAL A 307 -2.48 -6.19 -7.01
N ILE A 308 -2.73 -7.20 -6.18
CA ILE A 308 -4.04 -7.53 -5.64
C ILE A 308 -3.87 -8.07 -4.20
N PHE A 309 -4.68 -7.61 -3.25
CA PHE A 309 -4.57 -8.05 -1.85
C PHE A 309 -5.85 -7.76 -1.04
N GLY A 310 -5.85 -8.18 0.23
CA GLY A 310 -6.95 -7.93 1.18
C GLY A 310 -8.09 -8.96 1.16
N PHE A 311 -7.79 -10.18 0.73
CA PHE A 311 -8.78 -11.28 0.66
C PHE A 311 -8.95 -12.05 1.97
N MET A 312 -8.03 -11.87 2.90
CA MET A 312 -8.02 -12.53 4.20
C MET A 312 -7.69 -11.51 5.28
N THR A 313 -8.34 -11.67 6.42
CA THR A 313 -7.88 -11.14 7.70
C THR A 313 -7.25 -12.30 8.47
N GLN A 314 -6.27 -12.02 9.31
CA GLN A 314 -5.62 -13.04 10.11
C GLN A 314 -5.32 -12.51 11.51
N SER A 315 -5.62 -13.35 12.50
CA SER A 315 -5.26 -13.08 13.90
C SER A 315 -3.76 -13.29 14.15
N PHE A 316 -3.13 -14.17 13.37
CA PHE A 316 -1.71 -14.51 13.47
C PHE A 316 -1.02 -14.32 12.11
N GLY A 317 0.14 -13.67 12.12
CA GLY A 317 0.96 -13.41 10.94
C GLY A 317 0.73 -12.05 10.29
N CYS A 318 1.55 -11.71 9.29
CA CYS A 318 1.50 -10.40 8.63
C CYS A 318 0.87 -10.40 7.23
N PRO A 319 0.11 -9.35 6.86
CA PRO A 319 -0.59 -9.30 5.57
C PRO A 319 0.39 -9.29 4.41
N SER A 320 -0.06 -9.73 3.23
CA SER A 320 0.79 -9.80 2.04
C SER A 320 0.14 -9.18 0.80
N ILE A 321 1.00 -8.70 -0.08
CA ILE A 321 0.66 -8.10 -1.37
C ILE A 321 0.99 -9.12 -2.46
N THR A 322 0.00 -9.46 -3.29
CA THR A 322 0.23 -10.38 -4.42
C THR A 322 0.47 -9.57 -5.69
N PHE A 323 1.58 -9.79 -6.36
CA PHE A 323 1.81 -9.26 -7.71
C PHE A 323 1.05 -10.10 -8.75
N LEU A 324 0.42 -9.45 -9.72
CA LEU A 324 -0.22 -10.09 -10.87
C LEU A 324 0.81 -10.51 -11.93
N ASP A 325 1.92 -11.10 -11.48
CA ASP A 325 2.95 -11.75 -12.29
C ASP A 325 3.42 -13.00 -11.54
N LYS A 326 3.28 -14.17 -12.18
CA LYS A 326 3.67 -15.47 -11.61
C LYS A 326 5.16 -15.60 -11.26
N LYS A 327 6.01 -14.70 -11.77
CA LYS A 327 7.45 -14.68 -11.48
C LYS A 327 7.79 -13.94 -10.19
N GLU A 328 6.90 -13.06 -9.75
CA GLU A 328 7.06 -12.31 -8.52
C GLU A 328 6.48 -13.13 -7.36
N LYS A 329 7.14 -13.09 -6.21
CA LYS A 329 6.63 -13.72 -4.99
C LYS A 329 5.65 -12.77 -4.30
N ASP A 330 4.77 -13.32 -3.47
CA ASP A 330 4.01 -12.51 -2.53
C ASP A 330 4.95 -11.69 -1.65
N PHE A 331 4.56 -10.45 -1.40
CA PHE A 331 5.35 -9.47 -0.67
C PHE A 331 4.71 -9.21 0.68
N THR A 332 5.32 -9.71 1.75
CA THR A 332 4.84 -9.52 3.12
C THR A 332 5.02 -8.07 3.56
N ILE A 333 4.00 -7.52 4.20
CA ILE A 333 4.06 -6.22 4.88
C ILE A 333 4.51 -6.50 6.32
N ASN A 334 5.64 -5.94 6.75
CA ASN A 334 6.13 -6.09 8.12
C ASN A 334 5.11 -5.48 9.10
N CYS A 335 4.75 -6.21 10.15
CA CYS A 335 3.69 -5.83 11.07
C CYS A 335 4.01 -6.07 12.55
N ASP A 336 5.20 -6.59 12.87
CA ASP A 336 5.64 -6.99 14.21
C ASP A 336 4.65 -7.98 14.85
N ASN A 337 4.47 -9.13 14.17
CA ASN A 337 3.60 -10.19 14.66
C ASN A 337 4.30 -10.97 15.79
N ARG A 338 4.06 -10.54 17.03
CA ARG A 338 4.59 -11.18 18.26
C ARG A 338 3.71 -12.29 18.83
N HIS A 339 2.64 -12.62 18.12
CA HIS A 339 1.73 -13.70 18.46
C HIS A 339 2.22 -15.07 18.01
#